data_AF-A0A7V3I442-F1
#
_entry.id   AF-A0A7V3I442-F1
#
_cell.length_a   1.000
_cell.length_b   1.000
_cell.length_c   1.000
_cell.angle_alpha   90.00
_cell.angle_beta   90.00
_cell.angle_gamma   90.00
#
_symmetry.space_group_name_H-M   'P 1'
#
loop_
_entity.id
_entity.type
_entity.pdbx_description
1 polymer ?
#
loop_
_entity_poly.entity_id
_entity_poly.type
_entity_poly.pdbx_seq_one_letter_code
_entity_poly.pdbx_strand_id
1 'polypeptide(L)'
;KASEAKWDEGFQHLRKFADAHGNVRVPIDYEVDGFKLRDWLTNNRAKFEKLSPDRQRRLSSLPGWNDYSHNVKWEAGFRRLLDYVKENGTAAVPRPYVVEGYPLGAWVMTKRQEFKKGTLSTERRQLLQELPGWAEDAQAAKWEEGFRHLTEYVEEKGHACPPSDYGSNGYRLGAWINQQRGYFAKGILRPDRRDRLGRLPGWEWEPRNAKWEEGFRRLQQYVDQHGDAQIDAKYTTTDGYRLGAWVTQQRHKQSIGKLDPSRFARLDKVTGWKWRIGTGNWKRNQA
;
A
#
# COMPACT_ATOMS: atom_id res chain seq x y z
N LYS A 1 -3.56 -10.29 47.68
CA LYS A 1 -3.54 -9.57 48.97
C LYS A 1 -2.15 -9.01 49.31
N ALA A 2 -1.10 -9.81 49.53
CA ALA A 2 0.24 -9.28 49.85
C ALA A 2 0.92 -8.48 48.70
N SER A 3 0.71 -8.85 47.44
CA SER A 3 1.26 -8.14 46.26
C SER A 3 0.55 -6.80 45.94
N GLU A 4 -0.64 -6.60 46.49
CA GLU A 4 -1.44 -5.39 46.30
C GLU A 4 -1.06 -4.35 47.33
N ALA A 5 -0.98 -4.75 48.61
CA ALA A 5 -0.50 -3.90 49.70
C ALA A 5 0.91 -3.32 49.41
N LYS A 6 1.85 -4.15 48.93
CA LYS A 6 3.21 -3.70 48.57
C LYS A 6 3.24 -2.76 47.36
N TRP A 7 2.26 -2.87 46.46
CA TRP A 7 2.13 -1.96 45.34
C TRP A 7 1.56 -0.61 45.80
N ASP A 8 0.54 -0.62 46.65
CA ASP A 8 -0.05 0.59 47.22
C ASP A 8 0.95 1.36 48.08
N GLU A 9 1.73 0.66 48.91
CA GLU A 9 2.84 1.23 49.68
C GLU A 9 3.82 1.98 48.77
N GLY A 10 4.35 1.30 47.74
CA GLY A 10 5.26 1.92 46.77
C GLY A 10 4.65 3.10 46.02
N PHE A 11 3.36 3.03 45.70
CA PHE A 11 2.64 4.14 45.08
C PHE A 11 2.53 5.35 46.03
N GLN A 12 2.23 5.13 47.31
CA GLN A 12 2.15 6.21 48.29
C GLN A 12 3.51 6.88 48.51
N HIS A 13 4.60 6.11 48.58
CA HIS A 13 5.94 6.66 48.66
C HIS A 13 6.29 7.49 47.43
N LEU A 14 5.97 7.00 46.22
CA LEU A 14 6.21 7.73 44.98
C LEU A 14 5.37 9.01 44.88
N ARG A 15 4.11 8.96 45.32
CA ARG A 15 3.23 10.12 45.36
C ARG A 15 3.77 11.21 46.28
N LYS A 16 4.14 10.86 47.51
CA LYS A 16 4.76 11.80 48.45
C LYS A 16 6.02 12.44 47.87
N PHE A 17 6.88 11.65 47.22
CA PHE A 17 8.05 12.16 46.53
C PHE A 17 7.67 13.14 45.40
N ALA A 18 6.71 12.75 44.55
CA ALA A 18 6.26 13.57 43.43
C ALA A 18 5.65 14.90 43.88
N ASP A 19 4.84 14.87 44.94
CA ASP A 19 4.21 16.06 45.52
C ASP A 19 5.26 17.00 46.15
N ALA A 20 6.31 16.46 46.78
CA ALA A 20 7.38 17.26 47.39
C ALA A 20 8.38 17.86 46.38
N HIS A 21 8.68 17.14 45.29
CA HIS A 21 9.72 17.52 44.33
C HIS A 21 9.17 18.02 43.00
N GLY A 22 7.85 17.97 42.79
CA GLY A 22 7.19 18.31 41.52
C GLY A 22 7.52 17.33 40.37
N ASN A 23 8.19 16.21 40.66
CA ASN A 23 8.60 15.23 39.68
C ASN A 23 8.84 13.84 40.31
N VAL A 24 8.89 12.79 39.49
CA VAL A 24 9.17 11.40 39.92
C VAL A 24 10.62 10.95 39.63
N ARG A 25 11.59 11.87 39.59
CA ARG A 25 13.02 11.56 39.38
C ARG A 25 13.69 11.11 40.68
N VAL A 26 13.26 9.94 41.17
CA VAL A 26 13.79 9.35 42.41
C VAL A 26 15.30 9.05 42.27
N PRO A 27 16.17 9.51 43.20
CA PRO A 27 17.60 9.19 43.22
C PRO A 27 17.88 7.68 43.33
N ILE A 28 19.09 7.25 42.95
CA ILE A 28 19.46 5.82 42.88
C ILE A 28 19.34 5.13 44.25
N ASP A 29 19.83 5.79 45.30
CA ASP A 29 19.87 5.23 46.66
C ASP A 29 18.70 5.70 47.55
N TYR A 30 17.61 6.19 46.94
CA TYR A 30 16.48 6.71 47.70
C TYR A 30 15.63 5.58 48.27
N GLU A 31 15.62 5.48 49.61
CA GLU A 31 14.93 4.47 50.39
C GLU A 31 14.02 5.15 51.43
N VAL A 32 12.82 4.60 51.62
CA VAL A 32 11.87 5.05 52.66
C VAL A 32 11.44 3.84 53.46
N ASP A 33 11.74 3.80 54.75
CA ASP A 33 11.36 2.71 55.66
C ASP A 33 11.75 1.29 55.15
N GLY A 34 12.94 1.14 54.56
CA GLY A 34 13.37 -0.14 53.95
C GLY A 34 12.92 -0.33 52.49
N PHE A 35 12.12 0.59 51.95
CA PHE A 35 11.52 0.48 50.63
C PHE A 35 12.38 1.16 49.56
N LYS A 36 13.00 0.34 48.69
CA LYS A 36 13.78 0.78 47.53
C LYS A 36 12.90 1.38 46.44
N LEU A 37 12.57 2.66 46.59
CA LEU A 37 11.57 3.35 45.76
C LEU A 37 12.01 3.43 44.29
N ARG A 38 13.31 3.61 44.03
CA ARG A 38 13.86 3.66 42.68
C ARG A 38 13.68 2.36 41.91
N ASP A 39 13.96 1.23 42.55
CA ASP A 39 13.82 -0.10 41.96
C ASP A 39 12.35 -0.42 41.69
N TRP A 40 11.48 -0.10 42.65
CA TRP A 40 10.04 -0.25 42.48
C TRP A 40 9.51 0.59 41.32
N LEU A 41 9.90 1.87 41.24
CA LEU A 41 9.52 2.77 40.15
C LEU A 41 10.02 2.25 38.80
N THR A 42 11.27 1.80 38.72
CA THR A 42 11.88 1.26 37.50
C THR A 42 11.14 0.01 37.02
N ASN A 43 10.81 -0.90 37.93
CA ASN A 43 10.06 -2.11 37.63
C ASN A 43 8.62 -1.83 37.17
N ASN A 44 7.94 -0.88 37.82
CA ASN A 44 6.57 -0.48 37.44
C ASN A 44 6.54 0.25 36.09
N ARG A 45 7.55 1.08 35.81
CA ARG A 45 7.72 1.73 34.50
C ARG A 45 7.97 0.72 33.39
N ALA A 46 8.88 -0.24 33.60
CA ALA A 46 9.17 -1.28 32.62
C ALA A 46 7.96 -2.16 32.28
N LYS A 47 7.01 -2.27 33.23
CA LYS A 47 5.78 -3.07 33.09
C LYS A 47 4.53 -2.21 32.91
N PHE A 48 4.65 -0.90 32.69
CA PHE A 48 3.53 0.04 32.75
C PHE A 48 2.33 -0.37 31.87
N GLU A 49 2.61 -0.73 30.61
CA GLU A 49 1.60 -1.19 29.64
C GLU A 49 0.92 -2.52 30.04
N LYS A 50 1.54 -3.28 30.95
CA LYS A 50 1.03 -4.56 31.47
C LYS A 50 0.37 -4.41 32.85
N LEU A 51 0.37 -3.22 33.43
CA LEU A 51 -0.34 -2.94 34.69
C LEU A 51 -1.85 -2.88 34.45
N SER A 52 -2.63 -3.03 35.52
CA SER A 52 -4.08 -2.83 35.45
C SER A 52 -4.40 -1.36 35.08
N PRO A 53 -5.56 -1.10 34.45
CA PRO A 53 -5.95 0.26 34.08
C PRO A 53 -5.96 1.25 35.26
N ASP A 54 -6.34 0.78 36.45
CA ASP A 54 -6.30 1.59 37.68
C ASP A 54 -4.87 2.03 38.04
N ARG A 55 -3.92 1.10 38.01
CA ARG A 55 -2.51 1.38 38.31
C ARG A 55 -1.87 2.32 37.28
N GLN A 56 -2.23 2.15 36.01
CA GLN A 56 -1.81 3.06 34.95
C GLN A 56 -2.32 4.48 35.22
N ARG A 57 -3.63 4.63 35.49
CA ARG A 57 -4.25 5.91 35.82
C ARG A 57 -3.58 6.59 37.01
N ARG A 58 -3.38 5.86 38.11
CA ARG A 58 -2.77 6.36 39.35
C ARG A 58 -1.34 6.85 39.13
N LEU A 59 -0.52 6.12 38.38
CA LEU A 59 0.84 6.53 38.08
C LEU A 59 0.87 7.72 37.12
N SER A 60 0.01 7.73 36.09
CA SER A 60 -0.10 8.82 35.12
C SER A 60 -0.56 10.15 35.71
N SER A 61 -1.21 10.14 36.87
CA SER A 61 -1.64 11.36 37.55
C SER A 61 -0.56 12.01 38.42
N LEU A 62 0.63 11.40 38.55
CA LEU A 62 1.70 11.95 39.38
C LEU A 62 2.43 13.12 38.69
N PRO A 63 2.78 14.18 39.43
CA PRO A 63 3.63 15.26 38.92
C PRO A 63 4.94 14.75 38.30
N GLY A 64 5.27 15.24 37.10
CA GLY A 64 6.47 14.84 36.34
C GLY A 64 6.54 13.37 35.93
N TRP A 65 5.44 12.59 36.04
CA TRP A 65 5.37 11.22 35.52
C TRP A 65 5.67 11.18 34.03
N ASN A 66 5.15 12.17 33.31
CA ASN A 66 5.28 12.32 31.87
C ASN A 66 6.60 12.98 31.42
N ASP A 67 7.44 13.47 32.35
CA ASP A 67 8.67 14.24 32.05
C ASP A 67 9.95 13.38 31.91
N TYR A 68 9.83 12.05 31.78
CA TYR A 68 10.97 11.12 31.68
C TYR A 68 11.10 10.48 30.28
N SER A 69 12.35 10.22 29.88
CA SER A 69 12.90 9.95 28.52
C SER A 69 12.12 9.11 27.50
N HIS A 70 11.15 8.29 27.91
CA HIS A 70 10.27 7.55 26.98
C HIS A 70 9.18 8.44 26.36
N ASN A 71 8.71 9.48 27.08
CA ASN A 71 7.80 10.47 26.51
C ASN A 71 8.53 11.45 25.60
N VAL A 72 9.74 11.89 25.98
CA VAL A 72 10.54 12.81 25.14
C VAL A 72 10.82 12.21 23.75
N LYS A 73 11.15 10.90 23.67
CA LYS A 73 11.33 10.21 22.39
C LYS A 73 10.03 10.03 21.60
N TRP A 74 8.91 9.81 22.30
CA TRP A 74 7.59 9.74 21.68
C TRP A 74 7.18 11.09 21.11
N GLU A 75 7.21 12.15 21.91
CA GLU A 75 6.87 13.52 21.53
C GLU A 75 7.77 14.03 20.41
N ALA A 76 9.07 13.77 20.46
CA ALA A 76 10.00 14.15 19.41
C ALA A 76 9.69 13.48 18.06
N GLY A 77 9.26 12.21 18.07
CA GLY A 77 8.85 11.49 16.86
C GLY A 77 7.46 11.88 16.39
N PHE A 78 6.51 12.05 17.32
CA PHE A 78 5.13 12.41 17.03
C PHE A 78 5.02 13.85 16.52
N ARG A 79 5.77 14.80 17.08
CA ARG A 79 5.86 16.18 16.57
C ARG A 79 6.34 16.20 15.12
N ARG A 80 7.39 15.44 14.80
CA ARG A 80 7.90 15.32 13.42
C ARG A 80 6.90 14.65 12.48
N LEU A 81 6.11 13.70 12.99
CA LEU A 81 5.01 13.11 12.23
C LEU A 81 3.91 14.15 11.95
N LEU A 82 3.55 14.99 12.92
CA LEU A 82 2.60 16.08 12.72
C LEU A 82 3.11 17.10 11.69
N ASP A 83 4.38 17.49 11.77
CA ASP A 83 5.02 18.38 10.80
C ASP A 83 4.98 17.77 9.39
N TYR A 84 5.34 16.49 9.26
CA TYR A 84 5.22 15.76 7.99
C TYR A 84 3.79 15.72 7.46
N VAL A 85 2.80 15.41 8.31
CA VAL A 85 1.38 15.36 7.92
C VAL A 85 0.89 16.74 7.48
N LYS A 86 1.33 17.81 8.13
CA LYS A 86 1.01 19.19 7.76
C LYS A 86 1.55 19.53 6.36
N GLU A 87 2.75 19.08 6.03
CA GLU A 87 3.40 19.35 4.74
C GLU A 87 2.88 18.45 3.61
N ASN A 88 2.54 17.19 3.90
CA ASN A 88 2.27 16.16 2.90
C ASN A 88 0.80 15.69 2.86
N GLY A 89 -0.03 16.13 3.81
CA GLY A 89 -1.43 15.75 3.95
C GLY A 89 -1.69 14.31 4.42
N THR A 90 -0.64 13.54 4.77
CA THR A 90 -0.75 12.12 5.13
C THR A 90 0.33 11.67 6.11
N ALA A 91 0.01 10.65 6.92
CA ALA A 91 0.93 9.93 7.82
C ALA A 91 1.58 8.70 7.14
N ALA A 92 1.45 8.58 5.82
CA ALA A 92 2.15 7.59 5.01
C ALA A 92 3.62 8.00 4.77
N VAL A 93 4.43 7.99 5.82
CA VAL A 93 5.86 8.34 5.75
C VAL A 93 6.67 7.22 5.07
N PRO A 94 7.43 7.49 3.99
CA PRO A 94 8.31 6.51 3.38
C PRO A 94 9.37 5.98 4.36
N ARG A 95 9.65 4.67 4.34
CA ARG A 95 10.63 4.05 5.23
C ARG A 95 12.03 4.72 5.24
N PRO A 96 12.62 5.17 4.11
CA PRO A 96 13.93 5.81 4.12
C PRO A 96 13.90 7.29 4.50
N TYR A 97 12.72 7.87 4.81
CA TYR A 97 12.61 9.30 5.09
C TYR A 97 13.29 9.67 6.42
N VAL A 98 14.19 10.65 6.34
CA VAL A 98 14.98 11.21 7.44
C VAL A 98 14.79 12.73 7.43
N VAL A 99 14.51 13.32 8.58
CA VAL A 99 14.36 14.77 8.77
C VAL A 99 15.31 15.22 9.87
N GLU A 100 16.22 16.16 9.58
CA GLU A 100 17.22 16.66 10.54
C GLU A 100 18.03 15.53 11.22
N GLY A 101 18.40 14.50 10.46
CA GLY A 101 19.09 13.31 11.00
C GLY A 101 18.20 12.35 11.81
N TYR A 102 16.91 12.66 12.01
CA TYR A 102 15.94 11.80 12.67
C TYR A 102 15.29 10.83 11.66
N PRO A 103 15.40 9.50 11.85
CA PRO A 103 14.85 8.50 10.92
C PRO A 103 13.33 8.33 11.12
N LEU A 104 12.56 9.35 10.74
CA LEU A 104 11.10 9.40 10.95
C LEU A 104 10.38 8.22 10.27
N GLY A 105 10.79 7.83 9.06
CA GLY A 105 10.22 6.68 8.37
C GLY A 105 10.38 5.37 9.15
N ALA A 106 11.56 5.14 9.76
CA ALA A 106 11.79 3.98 10.60
C ALA A 106 10.97 4.03 11.89
N TRP A 107 10.88 5.21 12.52
CA TRP A 107 10.09 5.40 13.74
C TRP A 107 8.59 5.13 13.51
N VAL A 108 8.01 5.66 12.43
CA VAL A 108 6.60 5.40 12.05
C VAL A 108 6.35 3.91 11.86
N MET A 109 7.27 3.19 11.20
CA MET A 109 7.14 1.74 11.01
C MET A 109 7.14 0.98 12.34
N THR A 110 8.00 1.35 13.29
CA THR A 110 7.99 0.78 14.64
C THR A 110 6.65 1.04 15.33
N LYS A 111 6.11 2.26 15.25
CA LYS A 111 4.82 2.61 15.87
C LYS A 111 3.63 1.91 15.25
N ARG A 112 3.62 1.68 13.94
CA ARG A 112 2.62 0.83 13.28
C ARG A 112 2.68 -0.63 13.77
N GLN A 113 3.86 -1.17 14.04
CA GLN A 113 4.00 -2.51 14.61
C GLN A 113 3.49 -2.59 16.05
N GLU A 114 3.86 -1.63 16.90
CA GLU A 114 3.36 -1.55 18.28
C GLU A 114 1.83 -1.37 18.30
N PHE A 115 1.28 -0.55 17.40
CA PHE A 115 -0.15 -0.35 17.20
C PHE A 115 -0.89 -1.65 16.86
N LYS A 116 -0.32 -2.44 15.93
CA LYS A 116 -0.86 -3.75 15.52
C LYS A 116 -0.78 -4.79 16.63
N LYS A 117 0.32 -4.79 17.40
CA LYS A 117 0.52 -5.70 18.55
C LYS A 117 -0.29 -5.32 19.77
N GLY A 118 -0.94 -4.14 19.77
CA GLY A 118 -1.70 -3.63 20.91
C GLY A 118 -0.81 -3.24 22.09
N THR A 119 0.45 -2.91 21.84
CA THR A 119 1.43 -2.54 22.89
C THR A 119 1.59 -1.03 23.07
N LEU A 120 0.83 -0.23 22.33
CA LEU A 120 0.72 1.21 22.55
C LEU A 120 -0.36 1.48 23.60
N SER A 121 -0.12 2.48 24.45
CA SER A 121 -1.15 3.01 25.33
C SER A 121 -2.37 3.49 24.53
N THR A 122 -3.53 3.45 25.17
CA THR A 122 -4.81 3.85 24.57
C THR A 122 -4.76 5.27 24.00
N GLU A 123 -4.15 6.21 24.72
CA GLU A 123 -4.05 7.62 24.32
C GLU A 123 -3.16 7.79 23.08
N ARG A 124 -2.00 7.12 23.04
CA ARG A 124 -1.11 7.17 21.85
C ARG A 124 -1.75 6.51 20.64
N ARG A 125 -2.54 5.46 20.87
CA ARG A 125 -3.31 4.80 19.82
C ARG A 125 -4.32 5.76 19.20
N GLN A 126 -5.07 6.47 20.04
CA GLN A 126 -6.05 7.46 19.61
C GLN A 126 -5.39 8.60 18.83
N LEU A 127 -4.34 9.21 19.37
CA LEU A 127 -3.59 10.29 18.71
C LEU A 127 -3.10 9.91 17.31
N LEU A 128 -2.64 8.68 17.14
CA LEU A 128 -2.20 8.19 15.85
C LEU A 128 -3.37 7.90 14.90
N GLN A 129 -4.47 7.32 15.39
CA GLN A 129 -5.68 7.04 14.59
C GLN A 129 -6.31 8.30 13.99
N GLU A 130 -6.18 9.42 14.67
CA GLU A 130 -6.68 10.72 14.21
C GLU A 130 -5.88 11.28 13.03
N LEU A 131 -4.68 10.76 12.75
CA LEU A 131 -3.86 11.25 11.63
C LEU A 131 -4.34 10.68 10.29
N PRO A 132 -4.54 11.53 9.26
CA PRO A 132 -4.84 11.10 7.90
C PRO A 132 -3.80 10.09 7.40
N GLY A 133 -4.22 8.97 6.82
CA GLY A 133 -3.31 7.92 6.32
C GLY A 133 -2.63 7.06 7.40
N TRP A 134 -2.94 7.23 8.70
CA TRP A 134 -2.38 6.35 9.73
C TRP A 134 -2.97 4.94 9.71
N ALA A 135 -4.27 4.80 9.47
CA ALA A 135 -4.92 3.50 9.33
C ALA A 135 -4.50 2.76 8.04
N GLU A 136 -3.83 3.44 7.11
CA GLU A 136 -3.33 2.85 5.87
C GLU A 136 -2.00 2.13 6.13
N ASP A 137 -2.06 0.81 6.27
CA ASP A 137 -0.93 -0.13 6.35
C ASP A 137 0.19 0.24 5.33
N ALA A 138 1.46 -0.07 5.57
CA ALA A 138 2.50 0.01 4.55
C ALA A 138 2.13 -0.79 3.28
N GLN A 139 1.29 -1.82 3.43
CA GLN A 139 0.68 -2.56 2.33
C GLN A 139 -0.44 -1.77 1.60
N ALA A 140 -1.09 -0.81 2.26
CA ALA A 140 -1.96 0.17 1.64
C ALA A 140 -1.14 1.21 0.86
N ALA A 141 -0.09 1.79 1.45
CA ALA A 141 0.78 2.74 0.76
C ALA A 141 1.41 2.16 -0.53
N LYS A 142 1.91 0.92 -0.49
CA LYS A 142 2.42 0.22 -1.69
C LYS A 142 1.36 -0.01 -2.77
N TRP A 143 0.11 -0.20 -2.35
CA TRP A 143 -0.98 -0.37 -3.29
C TRP A 143 -1.36 0.97 -3.92
N GLU A 144 -1.41 2.05 -3.13
CA GLU A 144 -1.63 3.41 -3.64
C GLU A 144 -0.55 3.84 -4.64
N GLU A 145 0.72 3.50 -4.39
CA GLU A 145 1.82 3.74 -5.33
C GLU A 145 1.60 3.04 -6.68
N GLY A 146 1.22 1.75 -6.67
CA GLY A 146 0.92 1.02 -7.90
C GLY A 146 -0.33 1.53 -8.61
N PHE A 147 -1.35 1.93 -7.85
CA PHE A 147 -2.55 2.54 -8.39
C PHE A 147 -2.24 3.89 -9.05
N ARG A 148 -1.40 4.72 -8.44
CA ARG A 148 -0.93 5.99 -9.01
C ARG A 148 -0.19 5.78 -10.33
N HIS A 149 0.72 4.82 -10.41
CA HIS A 149 1.40 4.50 -11.68
C HIS A 149 0.44 3.99 -12.76
N LEU A 150 -0.61 3.27 -12.38
CA LEU A 150 -1.64 2.87 -13.33
C LEU A 150 -2.49 4.07 -13.79
N THR A 151 -2.84 4.99 -12.91
CA THR A 151 -3.57 6.20 -13.30
C THR A 151 -2.75 7.10 -14.20
N GLU A 152 -1.45 7.29 -13.92
CA GLU A 152 -0.51 8.00 -14.80
C GLU A 152 -0.46 7.36 -16.19
N TYR A 153 -0.38 6.03 -16.26
CA TYR A 153 -0.42 5.30 -17.53
C TYR A 153 -1.75 5.51 -18.28
N VAL A 154 -2.87 5.51 -17.57
CA VAL A 154 -4.21 5.77 -18.14
C VAL A 154 -4.31 7.20 -18.67
N GLU A 155 -3.75 8.17 -17.99
CA GLU A 155 -3.70 9.56 -18.45
C GLU A 155 -2.85 9.70 -19.73
N GLU A 156 -1.70 9.02 -19.80
CA GLU A 156 -0.81 9.08 -20.95
C GLU A 156 -1.34 8.29 -22.17
N LYS A 157 -1.95 7.12 -21.94
CA LYS A 157 -2.33 6.16 -23.00
C LYS A 157 -3.83 6.03 -23.23
N GLY A 158 -4.66 6.61 -22.36
CA GLY A 158 -6.12 6.54 -22.43
C GLY A 158 -6.75 5.22 -21.97
N HIS A 159 -5.97 4.26 -21.45
CA HIS A 159 -6.48 2.94 -21.05
C HIS A 159 -5.63 2.23 -19.98
N ALA A 160 -6.22 1.30 -19.24
CA ALA A 160 -5.61 0.59 -18.10
C ALA A 160 -5.10 -0.83 -18.46
N CYS A 161 -4.42 -0.94 -19.61
CA CYS A 161 -3.83 -2.20 -20.07
C CYS A 161 -2.39 -1.99 -20.55
N PRO A 162 -1.47 -1.66 -19.63
CA PRO A 162 -0.07 -1.68 -19.96
C PRO A 162 0.41 -3.09 -20.30
N PRO A 163 1.46 -3.22 -21.12
CA PRO A 163 2.14 -4.49 -21.35
C PRO A 163 2.55 -5.19 -20.05
N SER A 164 2.60 -6.52 -20.08
CA SER A 164 2.88 -7.32 -18.87
C SER A 164 4.27 -7.08 -18.26
N ASP A 165 5.22 -6.64 -19.07
CA ASP A 165 6.60 -6.28 -18.72
C ASP A 165 6.80 -4.76 -18.59
N TYR A 166 5.74 -3.97 -18.77
CA TYR A 166 5.83 -2.52 -18.68
C TYR A 166 6.32 -2.08 -17.29
N GLY A 167 7.35 -1.24 -17.31
CA GLY A 167 7.84 -0.52 -16.16
C GLY A 167 8.07 0.94 -16.47
N SER A 168 7.88 1.80 -15.47
CA SER A 168 8.11 3.24 -15.55
C SER A 168 8.84 3.70 -14.30
N ASN A 169 9.91 4.49 -14.46
CA ASN A 169 10.71 5.01 -13.35
C ASN A 169 11.16 3.95 -12.33
N GLY A 170 11.55 2.76 -12.82
CA GLY A 170 11.95 1.62 -11.98
C GLY A 170 10.79 0.85 -11.34
N TYR A 171 9.55 1.30 -11.49
CA TYR A 171 8.36 0.60 -11.00
C TYR A 171 7.87 -0.43 -12.01
N ARG A 172 7.71 -1.69 -11.57
CA ARG A 172 7.25 -2.81 -12.41
C ARG A 172 5.72 -2.88 -12.45
N LEU A 173 5.08 -1.95 -13.14
CA LEU A 173 3.62 -1.82 -13.18
C LEU A 173 2.92 -3.08 -13.73
N GLY A 174 3.46 -3.68 -14.80
CA GLY A 174 2.88 -4.91 -15.36
C GLY A 174 2.84 -6.08 -14.37
N ALA A 175 3.88 -6.21 -13.52
CA ALA A 175 3.92 -7.20 -12.45
C ALA A 175 2.89 -6.90 -11.35
N TRP A 176 2.76 -5.63 -10.94
CA TRP A 176 1.79 -5.20 -9.94
C TRP A 176 0.33 -5.48 -10.38
N ILE A 177 0.00 -5.23 -11.65
CA ILE A 177 -1.33 -5.51 -12.22
C ILE A 177 -1.63 -7.01 -12.20
N ASN A 178 -0.67 -7.85 -12.61
CA ASN A 178 -0.85 -9.30 -12.58
C ASN A 178 -1.09 -9.81 -11.15
N GLN A 179 -0.45 -9.19 -10.15
CA GLN A 179 -0.73 -9.47 -8.75
C GLN A 179 -2.18 -9.10 -8.38
N GLN A 180 -2.68 -7.93 -8.81
CA GLN A 180 -4.07 -7.52 -8.51
C GLN A 180 -5.09 -8.47 -9.14
N ARG A 181 -4.88 -8.88 -10.39
CA ARG A 181 -5.71 -9.89 -11.07
C ARG A 181 -5.68 -11.24 -10.35
N GLY A 182 -4.51 -11.65 -9.89
CA GLY A 182 -4.36 -12.86 -9.06
C GLY A 182 -5.12 -12.79 -7.74
N TYR A 183 -5.14 -11.64 -7.07
CA TYR A 183 -5.93 -11.43 -5.86
C TYR A 183 -7.43 -11.40 -6.13
N PHE A 184 -7.86 -10.82 -7.25
CA PHE A 184 -9.25 -10.83 -7.68
C PHE A 184 -9.73 -12.25 -7.95
N ALA A 185 -8.98 -13.04 -8.73
CA ALA A 185 -9.30 -14.43 -9.04
C ALA A 185 -9.39 -15.33 -7.80
N LYS A 186 -8.61 -15.03 -6.76
CA LYS A 186 -8.65 -15.72 -5.46
C LYS A 186 -9.76 -15.22 -4.51
N GLY A 187 -10.50 -14.17 -4.89
CA GLY A 187 -11.53 -13.58 -4.03
C GLY A 187 -11.00 -12.83 -2.80
N ILE A 188 -9.70 -12.49 -2.77
CA ILE A 188 -9.04 -11.84 -1.61
C ILE A 188 -8.67 -10.38 -1.87
N LEU A 189 -8.99 -9.84 -3.05
CA LEU A 189 -8.82 -8.41 -3.33
C LEU A 189 -9.87 -7.62 -2.55
N ARG A 190 -9.43 -6.60 -1.80
CA ARG A 190 -10.34 -5.77 -1.01
C ARG A 190 -11.38 -5.09 -1.92
N PRO A 191 -12.64 -4.95 -1.48
CA PRO A 191 -13.71 -4.36 -2.30
C PRO A 191 -13.40 -2.96 -2.85
N ASP A 192 -12.82 -2.08 -2.02
CA ASP A 192 -12.42 -0.72 -2.45
C ASP A 192 -11.41 -0.74 -3.61
N ARG A 193 -10.44 -1.66 -3.57
CA ARG A 193 -9.42 -1.81 -4.61
C ARG A 193 -10.01 -2.37 -5.89
N ARG A 194 -10.93 -3.34 -5.75
CA ARG A 194 -11.70 -3.87 -6.87
C ARG A 194 -12.47 -2.77 -7.57
N ASP A 195 -13.20 -1.95 -6.82
CA ASP A 195 -14.04 -0.88 -7.37
C ASP A 195 -13.19 0.19 -8.05
N ARG A 196 -12.09 0.61 -7.42
CA ARG A 196 -11.16 1.61 -7.99
C ARG A 196 -10.54 1.14 -9.30
N LEU A 197 -10.05 -0.09 -9.36
CA LEU A 197 -9.49 -0.66 -10.59
C LEU A 197 -10.55 -0.87 -11.67
N GLY A 198 -11.73 -1.37 -11.29
CA GLY A 198 -12.83 -1.63 -12.22
C GLY A 198 -13.41 -0.37 -12.88
N ARG A 199 -13.17 0.82 -12.31
CA ARG A 199 -13.58 2.11 -12.89
C ARG A 199 -12.61 2.65 -13.93
N LEU A 200 -11.41 2.09 -14.04
CA LEU A 200 -10.42 2.60 -14.98
C LEU A 200 -10.79 2.21 -16.43
N PRO A 201 -10.71 3.14 -17.39
CA PRO A 201 -11.00 2.86 -18.79
C PRO A 201 -10.20 1.68 -19.34
N GLY A 202 -10.89 0.69 -19.91
CA GLY A 202 -10.25 -0.48 -20.50
C GLY A 202 -9.59 -1.44 -19.50
N TRP A 203 -9.86 -1.33 -18.21
CA TRP A 203 -9.42 -2.33 -17.22
C TRP A 203 -10.09 -3.68 -17.49
N GLU A 204 -9.29 -4.74 -17.45
CA GLU A 204 -9.74 -6.10 -17.64
C GLU A 204 -9.17 -7.00 -16.55
N TRP A 205 -10.04 -7.79 -15.93
CA TRP A 205 -9.73 -8.70 -14.83
C TRP A 205 -9.11 -10.00 -15.32
N GLU A 206 -9.63 -10.55 -16.41
CA GLU A 206 -9.18 -11.83 -16.94
C GLU A 206 -7.88 -11.63 -17.75
N PRO A 207 -6.72 -12.19 -17.31
CA PRO A 207 -5.44 -11.97 -17.97
C PRO A 207 -5.43 -12.35 -19.46
N ARG A 208 -6.20 -13.39 -19.85
CA ARG A 208 -6.32 -13.80 -21.25
C ARG A 208 -7.05 -12.77 -22.10
N ASN A 209 -8.07 -12.11 -21.54
CA ASN A 209 -8.78 -11.03 -22.23
C ASN A 209 -7.90 -9.79 -22.27
N ALA A 210 -7.23 -9.43 -21.17
CA ALA A 210 -6.35 -8.27 -21.12
C ALA A 210 -5.23 -8.31 -22.18
N LYS A 211 -4.60 -9.49 -22.39
CA LYS A 211 -3.60 -9.69 -23.45
C LYS A 211 -4.18 -9.56 -24.85
N TRP A 212 -5.43 -9.97 -25.04
CA TRP A 212 -6.10 -9.81 -26.32
C TRP A 212 -6.44 -8.33 -26.58
N GLU A 213 -6.95 -7.61 -25.57
CA GLU A 213 -7.19 -6.16 -25.63
C GLU A 213 -5.93 -5.37 -25.95
N GLU A 214 -4.79 -5.73 -25.36
CA GLU A 214 -3.49 -5.15 -25.67
C GLU A 214 -3.14 -5.31 -27.16
N GLY A 215 -3.19 -6.54 -27.68
CA GLY A 215 -2.90 -6.78 -29.10
C GLY A 215 -3.89 -6.10 -30.04
N PHE A 216 -5.16 -6.04 -29.67
CA PHE A 216 -6.19 -5.34 -30.44
C PHE A 216 -5.95 -3.82 -30.48
N ARG A 217 -5.54 -3.20 -29.37
CA ARG A 217 -5.15 -1.78 -29.38
C ARG A 217 -3.89 -1.51 -30.18
N ARG A 218 -2.90 -2.40 -30.13
CA ARG A 218 -1.70 -2.30 -30.97
C ARG A 218 -2.04 -2.35 -32.45
N LEU A 219 -3.00 -3.20 -32.83
CA LEU A 219 -3.55 -3.24 -34.18
C LEU A 219 -4.23 -1.92 -34.55
N GLN A 220 -5.08 -1.38 -33.68
CA GLN A 220 -5.75 -0.08 -33.91
C GLN A 220 -4.72 1.03 -34.10
N GLN A 221 -3.74 1.13 -33.20
CA GLN A 221 -2.66 2.11 -33.29
C GLN A 221 -1.86 1.98 -34.60
N TYR A 222 -1.57 0.75 -35.05
CA TYR A 222 -0.92 0.52 -36.34
C TYR A 222 -1.78 1.04 -37.49
N VAL A 223 -3.09 0.74 -37.49
CA VAL A 223 -4.03 1.17 -38.52
C VAL A 223 -4.16 2.69 -38.53
N ASP A 224 -4.18 3.34 -37.37
CA ASP A 224 -4.24 4.80 -37.26
C ASP A 224 -2.97 5.46 -37.86
N GLN A 225 -1.81 4.79 -37.77
CA GLN A 225 -0.53 5.29 -38.28
C GLN A 225 -0.29 4.98 -39.77
N HIS A 226 -0.74 3.82 -40.23
CA HIS A 226 -0.42 3.29 -41.57
C HIS A 226 -1.62 3.30 -42.54
N GLY A 227 -2.83 3.50 -42.04
CA GLY A 227 -4.07 3.56 -42.83
C GLY A 227 -4.70 2.19 -43.15
N ASP A 228 -4.02 1.08 -42.88
CA ASP A 228 -4.55 -0.27 -43.08
C ASP A 228 -4.04 -1.30 -42.07
N ALA A 229 -4.64 -2.50 -42.09
CA ALA A 229 -4.26 -3.64 -41.25
C ALA A 229 -3.39 -4.68 -41.99
N GLN A 230 -2.65 -4.27 -43.03
CA GLN A 230 -1.69 -5.11 -43.75
C GLN A 230 -0.36 -5.11 -43.01
N ILE A 231 -0.29 -5.98 -41.99
CA ILE A 231 0.89 -6.13 -41.13
C ILE A 231 1.67 -7.38 -41.55
N ASP A 232 2.96 -7.20 -41.83
CA ASP A 232 3.90 -8.32 -42.08
C ASP A 232 3.94 -9.25 -40.86
N ALA A 233 3.99 -10.57 -41.07
CA ALA A 233 3.99 -11.55 -39.98
C ALA A 233 5.17 -11.41 -39.00
N LYS A 234 6.30 -10.82 -39.43
CA LYS A 234 7.48 -10.52 -38.63
C LYS A 234 7.48 -9.11 -38.03
N TYR A 235 6.51 -8.27 -38.38
CA TYR A 235 6.42 -6.91 -37.86
C TYR A 235 6.39 -6.90 -36.33
N THR A 236 7.23 -6.03 -35.79
CA THR A 236 7.40 -5.81 -34.35
C THR A 236 7.33 -4.31 -34.12
N THR A 237 6.54 -3.88 -33.15
CA THR A 237 6.41 -2.46 -32.79
C THR A 237 7.72 -1.92 -32.23
N THR A 238 7.83 -0.60 -32.14
CA THR A 238 9.04 0.09 -31.63
C THR A 238 9.43 -0.33 -30.21
N ASP A 239 8.47 -0.77 -29.40
CA ASP A 239 8.66 -1.27 -28.04
C ASP A 239 8.79 -2.80 -27.96
N GLY A 240 8.96 -3.50 -29.09
CA GLY A 240 9.28 -4.93 -29.12
C GLY A 240 8.07 -5.87 -29.17
N TYR A 241 6.83 -5.37 -29.24
CA TYR A 241 5.64 -6.21 -29.34
C TYR A 241 5.51 -6.84 -30.73
N ARG A 242 5.42 -8.17 -30.81
CA ARG A 242 5.34 -8.95 -32.06
C ARG A 242 3.92 -8.91 -32.67
N LEU A 243 3.49 -7.73 -33.09
CA LEU A 243 2.13 -7.49 -33.61
C LEU A 243 1.81 -8.34 -34.84
N GLY A 244 2.77 -8.54 -35.74
CA GLY A 244 2.59 -9.39 -36.93
C GLY A 244 2.26 -10.85 -36.58
N ALA A 245 2.92 -11.38 -35.55
CA ALA A 245 2.65 -12.71 -35.05
C ALA A 245 1.26 -12.79 -34.38
N TRP A 246 0.88 -11.75 -33.62
CA TRP A 246 -0.44 -11.69 -32.97
C TRP A 246 -1.59 -11.66 -33.98
N VAL A 247 -1.48 -10.85 -35.04
CA VAL A 247 -2.46 -10.75 -36.13
C VAL A 247 -2.59 -12.08 -36.87
N THR A 248 -1.46 -12.70 -37.22
CA THR A 248 -1.42 -14.03 -37.85
C THR A 248 -2.15 -15.07 -37.00
N GLN A 249 -1.95 -15.05 -35.67
CA GLN A 249 -2.67 -15.94 -34.76
C GLN A 249 -4.18 -15.71 -34.75
N GLN A 250 -4.66 -14.46 -34.83
CA GLN A 250 -6.10 -14.20 -34.87
C GLN A 250 -6.73 -14.76 -36.15
N ARG A 251 -6.07 -14.56 -37.29
CA ARG A 251 -6.50 -15.13 -38.58
C ARG A 251 -6.53 -16.65 -38.55
N HIS A 252 -5.49 -17.28 -37.98
CA HIS A 252 -5.44 -18.74 -37.83
C HIS A 252 -6.56 -19.26 -36.90
N LYS A 253 -6.81 -18.60 -35.76
CA LYS A 253 -7.92 -18.98 -34.87
C LYS A 253 -9.26 -18.92 -35.56
N GLN A 254 -9.48 -17.92 -36.42
CA GLN A 254 -10.70 -17.85 -37.22
C GLN A 254 -10.76 -18.99 -38.26
N SER A 255 -9.65 -19.31 -38.94
CA SER A 255 -9.64 -20.37 -39.96
C SER A 255 -9.96 -21.75 -39.40
N ILE A 256 -9.65 -22.00 -38.12
CA ILE A 256 -9.95 -23.26 -37.42
C ILE A 256 -11.23 -23.18 -36.56
N GLY A 257 -12.01 -22.09 -36.66
CA GLY A 257 -13.27 -21.92 -35.92
C GLY A 257 -13.12 -21.77 -34.40
N LYS A 258 -11.95 -21.36 -33.89
CA LYS A 258 -11.65 -21.19 -32.45
C LYS A 258 -11.57 -19.73 -32.01
N LEU A 259 -11.92 -18.77 -32.87
CA LEU A 259 -11.98 -17.37 -32.49
C LEU A 259 -13.32 -17.07 -31.83
N ASP A 260 -13.27 -16.40 -30.68
CA ASP A 260 -14.47 -15.95 -29.99
C ASP A 260 -15.31 -15.00 -30.88
N PRO A 261 -16.65 -15.17 -30.97
CA PRO A 261 -17.50 -14.35 -31.83
C PRO A 261 -17.40 -12.83 -31.57
N SER A 262 -17.22 -12.41 -30.32
CA SER A 262 -17.05 -10.99 -29.98
C SER A 262 -15.75 -10.42 -30.53
N ARG A 263 -14.67 -11.23 -30.50
CA ARG A 263 -13.37 -10.87 -31.05
C ARG A 263 -13.39 -10.83 -32.57
N PHE A 264 -14.10 -11.77 -33.19
CA PHE A 264 -14.39 -11.74 -34.63
C PHE A 264 -15.05 -10.41 -35.02
N ALA A 265 -16.19 -10.09 -34.39
CA ALA A 265 -16.96 -8.88 -34.71
C ALA A 265 -16.17 -7.57 -34.53
N ARG A 266 -15.21 -7.55 -33.60
CA ARG A 266 -14.32 -6.40 -33.38
C ARG A 266 -13.22 -6.29 -34.43
N LEU A 267 -12.58 -7.41 -34.77
CA LEU A 267 -11.54 -7.44 -35.80
C LEU A 267 -12.12 -7.16 -37.19
N ASP A 268 -13.32 -7.66 -37.48
CA ASP A 268 -14.00 -7.47 -38.76
C ASP A 268 -14.31 -6.00 -39.07
N LYS A 269 -14.44 -5.17 -38.04
CA LYS A 269 -14.67 -3.72 -38.15
C LYS A 269 -13.39 -2.89 -38.30
N VAL A 270 -12.21 -3.50 -38.20
CA VAL A 270 -10.94 -2.77 -38.31
C VAL A 270 -10.68 -2.39 -39.77
N THR A 271 -10.37 -1.11 -40.01
CA THR A 271 -10.06 -0.57 -41.34
C THR A 271 -8.94 -1.37 -42.01
N GLY A 272 -9.19 -1.86 -43.23
CA GLY A 272 -8.23 -2.65 -43.99
C GLY A 272 -8.01 -4.09 -43.50
N TRP A 273 -8.79 -4.58 -42.52
CA TRP A 273 -8.70 -5.95 -42.05
C TRP A 273 -9.18 -6.95 -43.11
N LYS A 274 -8.36 -7.98 -43.33
CA LYS A 274 -8.69 -9.11 -44.22
C LYS A 274 -8.42 -10.41 -43.48
N TRP A 275 -9.43 -11.29 -43.45
CA TRP A 275 -9.32 -12.62 -42.82
C TRP A 275 -8.43 -13.58 -43.61
N ARG A 276 -8.37 -13.43 -44.93
CA ARG A 276 -7.45 -14.14 -45.81
C ARG A 276 -6.58 -13.12 -46.53
N ILE A 277 -5.26 -13.24 -46.38
CA ILE A 277 -4.32 -12.55 -47.27
C ILE A 277 -4.31 -13.39 -48.56
N GLY A 278 -5.26 -13.12 -49.45
CA GLY A 278 -5.34 -13.80 -50.74
C GLY A 278 -4.49 -13.08 -51.78
N THR A 279 -3.43 -13.74 -52.26
CA THR A 279 -3.06 -13.62 -53.66
C THR A 279 -4.16 -14.30 -54.48
N GLY A 280 -5.04 -13.52 -55.10
CA GLY A 280 -5.88 -13.94 -56.23
C GLY A 280 -7.02 -14.95 -55.98
N ASN A 281 -8.25 -14.45 -56.19
CA ASN A 281 -9.40 -15.12 -56.81
C ASN A 281 -10.10 -16.33 -56.15
N TRP A 282 -11.35 -16.16 -55.71
CA TRP A 282 -12.49 -17.04 -56.05
C TRP A 282 -13.82 -16.54 -55.42
N LYS A 283 -14.90 -16.85 -56.14
CA LYS A 283 -16.29 -16.40 -56.06
C LYS A 283 -17.08 -16.91 -54.84
N ARG A 284 -18.14 -16.15 -54.55
CA ARG A 284 -19.27 -16.49 -53.67
C ARG A 284 -19.78 -17.91 -53.96
N ASN A 285 -20.06 -18.64 -52.89
CA ASN A 285 -21.20 -19.56 -52.79
C ASN A 285 -21.57 -19.68 -51.32
N GLN A 286 -22.66 -19.03 -50.92
CA GLN A 286 -23.53 -19.48 -49.83
C GLN A 286 -24.93 -19.54 -50.43
N ALA A 287 -25.42 -20.78 -50.53
CA ALA A 287 -26.84 -21.10 -50.43
C ALA A 287 -27.09 -21.52 -48.98
#